data_AF-A0A1J3J9H3-F1
#
_entry.id   AF-A0A1J3J9H3-F1
#
_cell.length_a   1.000
_cell.length_b   1.000
_cell.length_c   1.000
_cell.angle_alpha   90.00
_cell.angle_beta   90.00
_cell.angle_gamma   90.00
#
_symmetry.space_group_name_H-M   'P 1'
#
loop_
_entity.id
_entity.type
_entity.pdbx_description
1 polymer ?
#
loop_
_entity_poly.entity_id
_entity_poly.type
_entity_poly.pdbx_seq_one_letter_code
_entity_poly.pdbx_strand_id
1 'polypeptide(L)'
;IDNYGDESTPLVGTQIEAAQGHHKWPWTSTTRQFANNSHALARGITFTVLPLVLAFNDPVIHGFVSTFAFCTLFCQQFHAWAHGTRSKLPRLVVALQDMGLLLSQNQHVNHHRGSYNSYCIVSGAWNKVLDEIKFF
;
A
#
# COMPACT_ATOMS: atom_id res chain seq x y z
N ILE A 1 6.78 6.63 4.98
CA ILE A 1 7.94 5.75 5.22
C ILE A 1 8.94 5.80 4.07
N ASP A 2 8.47 5.91 2.83
CA ASP A 2 9.36 5.86 1.65
C ASP A 2 10.37 7.02 1.58
N ASN A 3 10.02 8.21 2.09
CA ASN A 3 10.92 9.38 2.16
C ASN A 3 11.29 9.83 3.58
N TYR A 4 10.83 9.12 4.62
CA TYR A 4 10.90 9.61 6.00
C TYR A 4 11.47 8.56 6.94
N GLY A 5 12.48 8.97 7.72
CA GLY A 5 13.21 8.11 8.64
C GLY A 5 14.16 7.14 7.92
N ASP A 6 14.74 6.25 8.71
CA ASP A 6 15.64 5.18 8.27
C ASP A 6 15.54 3.95 9.19
N GLU A 7 16.41 2.96 8.98
CA GLU A 7 16.49 1.71 9.76
C GLU A 7 16.67 1.93 11.28
N SER A 8 17.20 3.07 11.70
CA SER A 8 17.40 3.42 13.12
C SER A 8 16.15 4.00 13.78
N THR A 9 15.08 4.27 13.01
CA THR A 9 13.83 4.83 13.54
C THR A 9 13.22 3.88 14.59
N PRO A 10 12.98 4.35 15.82
CA PRO A 10 12.42 3.51 16.88
C PRO A 10 11.10 2.86 16.45
N LEU A 11 10.92 1.59 16.83
CA LEU A 11 9.72 0.76 16.60
C LEU A 11 9.42 0.37 15.14
N VAL A 12 9.77 1.22 14.16
CA VAL A 12 9.36 1.06 12.75
C VAL A 12 10.53 1.05 11.74
N GLY A 13 11.78 1.11 12.20
CA GLY A 13 12.96 1.19 11.34
C GLY A 13 13.04 0.05 10.32
N THR A 14 12.79 -1.20 10.73
CA THR A 14 12.80 -2.35 9.81
C THR A 14 11.74 -2.25 8.70
N GLN A 15 10.59 -1.63 8.98
CA GLN A 15 9.52 -1.42 8.01
C GLN A 15 9.87 -0.27 7.05
N ILE A 16 10.55 0.76 7.55
CA ILE A 16 11.07 1.86 6.73
C ILE A 16 12.16 1.36 5.80
N GLU A 17 13.12 0.58 6.31
CA GLU A 17 14.17 -0.05 5.51
C GLU A 17 13.57 -0.94 4.42
N ALA A 18 12.59 -1.79 4.77
CA ALA A 18 11.91 -2.65 3.81
C ALA A 18 11.13 -1.87 2.75
N ALA A 19 10.48 -0.77 3.15
CA ALA A 19 9.84 0.13 2.21
C ALA A 19 10.89 0.77 1.29
N GLN A 20 11.86 1.52 1.79
CA GLN A 20 12.88 2.16 0.95
C GLN A 20 13.66 1.18 0.08
N GLY A 21 13.95 -0.02 0.59
CA GLY A 21 14.61 -1.10 -0.13
C GLY A 21 13.86 -1.59 -1.37
N HIS A 22 12.54 -1.39 -1.44
CA HIS A 22 11.73 -1.80 -2.60
C HIS A 22 12.10 -1.03 -3.88
N HIS A 23 12.68 0.17 -3.77
CA HIS A 23 13.23 0.91 -4.92
C HIS A 23 14.44 0.22 -5.54
N LYS A 24 15.23 -0.51 -4.74
CA LYS A 24 16.38 -1.27 -5.21
C LYS A 24 15.97 -2.64 -5.76
N TRP A 25 15.02 -3.30 -5.10
CA TRP A 25 14.64 -4.68 -5.38
C TRP A 25 13.12 -4.86 -5.59
N PRO A 26 12.51 -4.18 -6.58
CA PRO A 26 11.04 -4.07 -6.70
C PRO A 26 10.32 -5.39 -6.98
N TRP A 27 11.00 -6.37 -7.59
CA TRP A 27 10.39 -7.67 -7.91
C TRP A 27 10.16 -8.55 -6.68
N THR A 28 10.82 -8.27 -5.56
CA THR A 28 10.75 -9.13 -4.36
C THR A 28 9.34 -9.29 -3.83
N SER A 29 8.51 -8.23 -3.90
CA SER A 29 7.09 -8.29 -3.50
C SER A 29 6.25 -9.10 -4.49
N THR A 30 6.62 -9.11 -5.77
CA THR A 30 5.85 -9.80 -6.84
C THR A 30 6.02 -11.32 -6.83
N THR A 31 7.11 -11.83 -6.23
CA THR A 31 7.43 -13.28 -6.20
C THR A 31 7.11 -13.94 -4.86
N ARG A 32 6.82 -13.16 -3.82
CA ARG A 32 6.41 -13.65 -2.51
C ARG A 32 4.96 -14.13 -2.52
N GLN A 33 4.67 -15.14 -1.71
CA GLN A 33 3.29 -15.55 -1.45
C GLN A 33 2.51 -14.42 -0.76
N PHE A 34 1.20 -14.34 -1.02
CA PHE A 34 0.31 -13.34 -0.41
C PHE A 34 0.48 -13.26 1.11
N ALA A 35 0.45 -14.41 1.81
CA ALA A 35 0.61 -14.47 3.25
C ALA A 35 1.96 -13.89 3.70
N ASN A 36 3.02 -14.13 2.94
CA ASN A 36 4.35 -13.61 3.28
C ASN A 36 4.43 -12.09 3.09
N ASN A 37 3.72 -11.53 2.11
CA ASN A 37 3.61 -10.08 1.92
C ASN A 37 2.72 -9.38 2.97
N SER A 38 1.71 -10.07 3.51
CA SER A 38 0.68 -9.45 4.35
C SER A 38 0.82 -9.73 5.85
N HIS A 39 1.53 -10.78 6.28
CA HIS A 39 1.53 -11.22 7.69
C HIS A 39 1.96 -10.14 8.69
N ALA A 40 2.95 -9.31 8.35
CA ALA A 40 3.43 -8.25 9.24
C ALA A 40 2.36 -7.18 9.48
N LEU A 41 1.65 -6.79 8.41
CA LEU A 41 0.53 -5.84 8.47
C LEU A 41 -0.69 -6.47 9.13
N ALA A 42 -1.00 -7.74 8.84
CA ALA A 42 -2.06 -8.48 9.50
C ALA A 42 -1.85 -8.52 11.02
N ARG A 43 -0.62 -8.78 11.47
CA ARG A 43 -0.25 -8.74 12.89
C ARG A 43 -0.48 -7.34 13.48
N GLY A 44 -0.02 -6.29 12.80
CA GLY A 44 -0.26 -4.91 13.23
C GLY A 44 -1.75 -4.58 13.35
N ILE A 45 -2.55 -4.97 12.36
CA ILE A 45 -4.01 -4.80 12.36
C ILE A 45 -4.64 -5.54 13.54
N THR A 46 -4.26 -6.79 13.80
CA THR A 46 -4.78 -7.56 14.94
C THR A 46 -4.56 -6.82 16.27
N PHE A 47 -3.38 -6.25 16.49
CA PHE A 47 -3.11 -5.56 17.75
C PHE A 47 -3.67 -4.14 17.85
N THR A 48 -3.99 -3.50 16.72
CA THR A 48 -4.47 -2.11 16.69
C THR A 48 -5.97 -2.00 16.47
N VAL A 49 -6.54 -2.77 15.54
CA VAL A 49 -7.96 -2.69 15.14
C VAL A 49 -8.85 -3.58 16.00
N LEU A 50 -8.42 -4.78 16.39
CA LEU A 50 -9.25 -5.68 17.21
C LEU A 50 -9.69 -5.02 18.53
N PRO A 51 -8.83 -4.33 19.30
CA PRO A 51 -9.26 -3.64 20.50
C PRO A 51 -10.34 -2.57 20.23
N LEU A 52 -10.24 -1.84 19.10
CA LEU A 52 -11.23 -0.84 18.72
C LEU A 52 -12.58 -1.48 18.39
N VAL A 53 -12.58 -2.60 17.68
CA VAL A 53 -13.82 -3.33 17.38
C VAL A 53 -14.50 -3.83 18.66
N LEU A 54 -13.72 -4.28 19.65
CA LEU A 54 -14.25 -4.78 20.91
C LEU A 54 -14.68 -3.67 21.89
N ALA A 55 -13.99 -2.53 21.87
CA ALA A 55 -14.25 -1.42 22.79
C ALA A 55 -15.45 -0.56 22.38
N PHE A 56 -15.76 -0.49 21.09
CA PHE A 56 -16.83 0.34 20.54
C PHE A 56 -17.94 -0.52 19.95
N ASN A 57 -19.20 -0.14 20.20
CA ASN A 57 -20.38 -0.74 19.55
C ASN A 57 -21.10 0.32 18.70
N ASP A 58 -20.35 0.93 17.78
CA ASP A 58 -20.84 1.97 16.89
C ASP A 58 -20.57 1.55 15.42
N PRO A 59 -21.60 1.53 14.56
CA PRO A 59 -21.45 1.04 13.19
C PRO A 59 -20.57 1.94 12.32
N VAL A 60 -20.48 3.24 12.61
CA VAL A 60 -19.60 4.18 11.89
C VAL A 60 -18.15 3.89 12.25
N ILE A 61 -17.85 3.69 13.53
CA ILE A 61 -16.52 3.28 13.99
C ILE A 61 -16.12 1.95 13.35
N HIS A 62 -17.00 0.95 13.39
CA HIS A 62 -16.75 -0.35 12.77
C HIS A 62 -16.51 -0.23 11.27
N GLY A 63 -17.35 0.51 10.55
CA GLY A 63 -17.18 0.76 9.12
C GLY A 63 -15.83 1.40 8.79
N PHE A 64 -15.43 2.41 9.58
CA PHE A 64 -14.14 3.07 9.41
C PHE A 64 -12.96 2.13 9.67
N VAL A 65 -12.91 1.46 10.83
CA VAL A 65 -11.76 0.62 11.19
C VAL A 65 -11.66 -0.62 10.32
N SER A 66 -12.79 -1.19 9.87
CA SER A 66 -12.78 -2.30 8.90
C SER A 66 -12.27 -1.87 7.54
N THR A 67 -12.67 -0.69 7.06
CA THR A 67 -12.16 -0.14 5.78
C THR A 67 -10.66 0.16 5.88
N PHE A 68 -10.23 0.78 6.97
CA PHE A 68 -8.81 1.06 7.24
C PHE A 68 -7.98 -0.23 7.31
N ALA A 69 -8.48 -1.24 8.02
CA ALA A 69 -7.84 -2.56 8.11
C ALA A 69 -7.74 -3.23 6.74
N PHE A 70 -8.80 -3.19 5.93
CA PHE A 70 -8.78 -3.73 4.57
C PHE A 70 -7.71 -3.05 3.71
N CYS A 71 -7.71 -1.71 3.67
CA CYS A 71 -6.72 -0.94 2.92
C CYS A 71 -5.29 -1.25 3.36
N THR A 72 -5.05 -1.36 4.68
CA THR A 72 -3.74 -1.67 5.25
C THR A 72 -3.32 -3.11 4.92
N LEU A 73 -4.23 -4.08 5.01
CA LEU A 73 -3.89 -5.49 4.76
C LEU A 73 -3.52 -5.72 3.29
N PHE A 74 -4.28 -5.10 2.38
CA PHE A 74 -4.16 -5.35 0.95
C PHE A 74 -3.21 -4.39 0.23
N CYS A 75 -2.71 -3.33 0.86
CA CYS A 75 -1.82 -2.36 0.21
C CYS A 75 -0.58 -3.04 -0.43
N GLN A 76 0.03 -4.00 0.26
CA GLN A 76 1.20 -4.73 -0.26
C GLN A 76 0.86 -5.58 -1.48
N GLN A 77 -0.35 -6.15 -1.53
CA GLN A 77 -0.79 -6.94 -2.68
C GLN A 77 -1.10 -6.03 -3.87
N PHE A 78 -1.75 -4.89 -3.64
CA PHE A 78 -2.04 -3.91 -4.68
C PHE A 78 -0.76 -3.30 -5.25
N HIS A 79 0.22 -3.02 -4.38
CA HIS A 79 1.56 -2.58 -4.76
C HIS A 79 2.30 -3.63 -5.59
N ALA A 80 2.27 -4.90 -5.19
CA ALA A 80 2.86 -5.99 -5.96
C ALA A 80 2.21 -6.12 -7.35
N TRP A 81 0.90 -5.93 -7.47
CA TRP A 81 0.23 -5.87 -8.78
C TRP A 81 0.63 -4.65 -9.59
N ALA A 82 0.88 -3.49 -8.97
CA ALA A 82 1.39 -2.31 -9.67
C ALA A 82 2.81 -2.51 -10.20
N HIS A 83 3.62 -3.38 -9.59
CA HIS A 83 4.91 -3.82 -10.14
C HIS A 83 4.79 -4.92 -11.22
N GLY A 84 3.67 -5.65 -11.25
CA GLY A 84 3.45 -6.79 -12.13
C GLY A 84 3.22 -6.42 -13.59
N THR A 85 3.46 -7.37 -14.50
CA THR A 85 3.07 -7.21 -15.90
C THR A 85 1.55 -7.35 -16.03
N ARG A 86 0.88 -6.36 -16.64
CA ARG A 86 -0.58 -6.35 -16.84
C ARG A 86 -1.14 -7.63 -17.45
N SER A 87 -0.44 -8.26 -18.40
CA SER A 87 -0.88 -9.52 -19.03
C SER A 87 -0.90 -10.74 -18.09
N LYS A 88 -0.21 -10.66 -16.95
CA LYS A 88 -0.16 -11.72 -15.93
C LYS A 88 -1.16 -11.49 -14.79
N LEU A 89 -1.89 -10.37 -14.80
CA LEU A 89 -2.86 -10.04 -13.77
C LEU A 89 -4.27 -10.51 -14.14
N PRO A 90 -5.13 -10.85 -13.17
CA PRO A 90 -6.54 -11.08 -13.41
C PRO A 90 -7.19 -9.87 -14.09
N ARG A 91 -8.10 -10.11 -15.05
CA ARG A 91 -8.78 -9.04 -15.80
C ARG A 91 -9.47 -8.01 -14.89
N LEU A 92 -10.03 -8.47 -13.77
CA LEU A 92 -10.65 -7.59 -12.77
C LEU A 92 -9.64 -6.64 -12.13
N VAL A 93 -8.44 -7.12 -11.79
CA VAL A 93 -7.38 -6.27 -11.22
C VAL A 93 -6.99 -5.19 -12.22
N VAL A 94 -6.80 -5.57 -13.48
CA VAL A 94 -6.47 -4.62 -14.55
C VAL A 94 -7.56 -3.56 -14.71
N ALA A 95 -8.84 -3.97 -14.74
CA ALA A 95 -9.96 -3.04 -14.83
C ALA A 95 -10.00 -2.07 -13.64
N LEU A 96 -9.77 -2.55 -12.42
CA LEU A 96 -9.73 -1.69 -11.22
C LEU A 96 -8.53 -0.73 -11.24
N GLN A 97 -7.38 -1.14 -11.79
CA GLN A 97 -6.23 -0.26 -12.00
C GLN A 97 -6.54 0.83 -13.04
N ASP A 98 -7.24 0.48 -14.12
CA ASP A 98 -7.61 1.44 -15.18
C ASP A 98 -8.65 2.46 -14.70
N MET A 99 -9.52 2.07 -13.75
CA MET A 99 -10.45 2.96 -13.07
C MET A 99 -9.79 3.83 -11.98
N GLY A 100 -8.51 3.60 -11.67
CA GLY A 100 -7.80 4.26 -10.56
C GLY A 100 -8.22 3.76 -9.16
N LEU A 101 -9.12 2.77 -9.07
CA LEU A 101 -9.52 2.16 -7.79
C LEU A 101 -8.38 1.38 -7.15
N LEU A 102 -7.49 0.81 -7.96
CA LEU A 102 -6.19 0.27 -7.53
C LEU A 102 -5.06 1.10 -8.13
N LEU A 103 -3.89 1.11 -7.47
CA LEU A 103 -2.70 1.75 -8.04
C LEU A 103 -2.31 1.10 -9.38
N SER A 104 -2.21 1.91 -10.43
CA SER A 104 -1.78 1.43 -11.74
C SER A 104 -0.26 1.31 -11.85
N GLN A 105 0.21 0.41 -12.72
CA GLN A 105 1.63 0.25 -13.03
C GLN A 105 2.27 1.56 -13.52
N ASN A 106 1.56 2.32 -14.37
CA ASN A 106 2.10 3.55 -14.94
C ASN A 106 2.35 4.62 -13.86
N GLN A 107 1.40 4.83 -12.95
CA GLN A 107 1.56 5.77 -11.84
C GLN A 107 2.71 5.33 -10.92
N HIS A 108 2.79 4.04 -10.61
CA HIS A 108 3.85 3.53 -9.74
C HIS A 108 5.24 3.60 -10.37
N VAL A 109 5.36 3.35 -11.67
CA VAL A 109 6.63 3.53 -12.40
C VAL A 109 7.07 5.00 -12.40
N ASN A 110 6.13 5.95 -12.49
CA ASN A 110 6.46 7.37 -12.41
C ASN A 110 7.02 7.76 -11.03
N HIS A 111 6.46 7.18 -9.96
CA HIS A 111 7.02 7.28 -8.60
C HIS A 111 8.46 6.76 -8.55
N HIS A 112 8.71 5.55 -9.05
CA HIS A 112 10.07 4.95 -9.09
C HIS A 112 11.08 5.78 -9.91
N ARG A 113 10.61 6.51 -10.94
CA ARG A 113 11.43 7.40 -11.75
C ARG A 113 11.68 8.77 -11.11
N GLY A 114 11.03 9.07 -9.97
CA GLY A 114 11.05 10.41 -9.37
C GLY A 114 10.40 11.48 -10.25
N SER A 115 9.55 11.10 -11.21
CA SER A 115 8.91 12.03 -12.15
C SER A 115 7.64 12.66 -11.55
N TYR A 116 7.00 11.96 -10.61
CA TYR A 116 5.80 12.40 -9.88
C TYR A 116 5.82 11.82 -8.47
N ASN A 117 5.18 12.50 -7.53
CA ASN A 117 5.04 12.14 -6.12
C ASN A 117 3.80 11.25 -5.91
N SER A 118 3.62 10.26 -6.80
CA SER A 118 2.47 9.35 -6.84
C SER A 118 2.52 8.31 -5.69
N TYR A 119 2.47 8.79 -4.45
CA TYR A 119 2.69 8.02 -3.22
C TYR A 119 1.50 7.16 -2.76
N CYS A 120 0.30 7.32 -3.32
CA CYS A 120 -0.86 6.51 -2.94
C CYS A 120 -0.72 5.07 -3.44
N ILE A 121 -0.51 4.15 -2.50
CA ILE A 121 -0.22 2.73 -2.76
C ILE A 121 -1.46 1.83 -2.91
N VAL A 122 -2.58 2.20 -2.28
CA VAL A 122 -3.83 1.42 -2.31
C VAL A 122 -4.61 1.72 -3.60
N SER A 123 -4.80 3.00 -3.92
CA SER A 123 -5.61 3.50 -5.02
C SER A 123 -4.89 4.66 -5.70
N GLY A 124 -4.93 4.69 -7.04
CA GLY A 124 -4.38 5.78 -7.83
C GLY A 124 -5.26 7.03 -7.93
N ALA A 125 -6.47 7.00 -7.37
CA ALA A 125 -7.49 8.04 -7.53
C ALA A 125 -7.02 9.43 -7.06
N TRP A 126 -6.22 9.47 -6.00
CA TRP A 126 -5.77 10.72 -5.37
C TRP A 126 -4.38 11.19 -5.83
N ASN A 127 -3.61 10.33 -6.51
CA ASN A 127 -2.22 10.66 -6.89
C ASN A 127 -2.15 11.95 -7.72
N LYS A 128 -2.99 12.10 -8.74
CA LYS A 128 -2.98 13.30 -9.59
C LYS A 128 -3.23 14.58 -8.79
N VAL A 129 -4.24 14.58 -7.92
CA VAL A 129 -4.58 15.75 -7.10
C VAL A 129 -3.44 16.10 -6.15
N LEU A 130 -2.86 15.09 -5.49
CA LEU A 130 -1.77 15.28 -4.53
C LEU A 130 -0.46 15.71 -5.20
N ASP A 131 -0.20 15.23 -6.42
CA ASP A 131 0.91 15.65 -7.27
C ASP A 131 0.78 17.11 -7.69
N GLU A 132 -0.41 17.53 -8.14
CA GLU A 132 -0.68 18.91 -8.58
C GLU A 132 -0.50 19.93 -7.44
N ILE A 133 -0.90 19.58 -6.22
CA ILE A 133 -0.74 20.45 -5.05
C ILE A 133 0.62 20.29 -4.34
N LYS A 134 1.50 19.40 -4.84
CA LYS A 134 2.82 19.10 -4.27
C LYS A 134 2.75 18.77 -2.77
N PHE A 135 1.80 17.92 -2.39
CA PHE A 135 1.55 17.62 -0.99
C PHE A 135 2.71 16.87 -0.33
N PHE A 136 3.33 15.95 -1.07
CA PHE A 136 4.45 15.12 -0.62
C PHE A 136 5.77 15.63 -1.17
#